data_AF-A0A453SX37-F1
#
_entry.id   AF-A0A453SX37-F1
#
_cell.length_a   1.000
_cell.length_b   1.000
_cell.length_c   1.000
_cell.angle_alpha   90.00
_cell.angle_beta   90.00
_cell.angle_gamma   90.00
#
_symmetry.space_group_name_H-M   'P 1'
#
loop_
_entity.id
_entity.type
_entity.pdbx_description
1 polymer ?
#
loop_
_entity_poly.entity_id
_entity_poly.type
_entity_poly.pdbx_seq_one_letter_code
_entity_poly.pdbx_strand_id
1 'polypeptide(L)' 'IEPEAVLERALIPRKQGSISIPVVRWLVKWSNLPVEDATWEDSAFIQKVFPAFRA' A
#
# COMPACT_ATOMS: atom_id res chain seq x y z
N ILE A 1 12.91 -3.13 1.33
CA ILE A 1 12.22 -4.26 0.69
C ILE A 1 11.41 -3.72 -0.47
N GLU A 2 11.23 -4.47 -1.56
CA GLU A 2 10.49 -4.03 -2.75
C GLU A 2 9.08 -4.65 -2.77
N PRO A 3 8.09 -3.95 -3.34
CA PRO A 3 6.77 -4.51 -3.56
C PRO A 3 6.82 -5.57 -4.67
N GLU A 4 6.21 -6.71 -4.44
CA GLU A 4 6.12 -7.80 -5.42
C GLU A 4 4.77 -7.84 -6.12
N ALA A 5 3.67 -7.65 -5.37
CA ALA A 5 2.33 -7.68 -5.91
C ALA A 5 1.36 -6.84 -5.06
N VAL A 6 0.29 -6.37 -5.69
CA VAL A 6 -0.88 -5.82 -4.99
C VAL A 6 -1.93 -6.93 -4.87
N LEU A 7 -2.20 -7.35 -3.64
CA LEU A 7 -3.18 -8.39 -3.34
C LEU A 7 -4.60 -7.83 -3.31
N GLU A 8 -4.77 -6.61 -2.78
CA GLU A 8 -6.06 -5.96 -2.63
C GLU A 8 -5.95 -4.43 -2.74
N ARG A 9 -7.04 -3.77 -3.14
CA ARG A 9 -7.16 -2.31 -3.20
C ARG A 9 -8.41 -1.89 -2.44
N ALA A 10 -8.29 -0.92 -1.54
CA ALA A 10 -9.41 -0.42 -0.76
C ALA A 10 -9.27 1.07 -0.44
N LEU A 11 -10.40 1.72 -0.16
CA LEU A 11 -10.42 3.06 0.43
C LEU A 11 -10.33 2.91 1.95
N ILE A 12 -9.13 3.11 2.51
CA ILE A 12 -8.88 3.00 3.94
C ILE A 12 -8.58 4.39 4.50
N PRO A 13 -9.47 4.95 5.34
CA PRO A 13 -9.29 6.30 5.85
C PRO A 13 -8.01 6.46 6.68
N ARG A 14 -7.25 7.52 6.42
CA ARG A 14 -6.14 7.96 7.26
C ARG A 14 -6.64 9.02 8.23
N LYS A 15 -6.47 8.79 9.53
CA LYS A 15 -6.76 9.81 10.56
C LYS A 15 -5.68 10.89 10.55
N GLN A 16 -6.11 12.14 10.57
CA GLN A 16 -5.26 13.33 10.71
C GLN A 16 -5.96 14.29 11.69
N GLY A 17 -5.58 14.21 12.97
CA GLY A 17 -6.32 14.86 14.04
C GLY A 17 -7.75 14.30 14.16
N SER A 18 -8.73 15.19 14.18
CA SER A 18 -10.17 14.85 14.17
C SER A 18 -10.73 14.54 12.78
N ILE A 19 -9.93 14.73 11.72
CA ILE A 19 -10.37 14.52 10.33
C ILE A 19 -9.97 13.11 9.89
N SER A 20 -10.86 12.44 9.17
CA SER A 20 -10.58 11.16 8.51
C SER A 20 -10.61 11.38 7.00
N ILE A 21 -9.44 11.24 6.36
CA ILE A 21 -9.30 11.45 4.92
C ILE A 21 -9.35 10.09 4.24
N PRO A 22 -10.29 9.83 3.31
CA PRO A 22 -10.30 8.60 2.53
C PRO A 22 -9.06 8.53 1.65
N VAL A 23 -8.31 7.43 1.71
CA VAL A 23 -7.07 7.22 0.95
C VAL A 23 -7.14 5.87 0.27
N VAL A 24 -6.73 5.82 -1.00
CA VAL A 24 -6.55 4.54 -1.70
C VAL A 24 -5.32 3.86 -1.12
N ARG A 25 -5.52 2.70 -0.53
CA ARG A 25 -4.44 1.84 -0.05
C ARG A 25 -4.42 0.53 -0.80
N TRP A 26 -3.23 -0.04 -0.89
CA TRP A 26 -2.97 -1.34 -1.49
C TRP A 26 -2.47 -2.29 -0.41
N LEU A 27 -3.00 -3.51 -0.37
CA LEU A 27 -2.40 -4.59 0.39
C LEU A 27 -1.21 -5.11 -0.43
N VAL A 28 -0.01 -4.72 -0.04
CA VAL A 28 1.22 -4.99 -0.77
C VAL A 28 1.87 -6.26 -0.23
N LYS A 29 2.07 -7.26 -1.12
CA LYS A 29 2.97 -8.38 -0.86
C LYS A 29 4.39 -7.93 -1.11
N TRP A 30 5.28 -8.21 -0.17
CA TRP A 30 6.67 -7.77 -0.22
C TRP A 30 7.61 -8.87 -0.72
N SER A 31 8.64 -8.50 -1.48
CA SER A 31 9.61 -9.45 -2.00
C SER A 31 10.40 -10.13 -0.88
N ASN A 32 10.54 -11.45 -0.97
CA ASN A 32 11.19 -12.30 0.04
C ASN A 32 10.49 -12.37 1.41
N LEU A 33 9.26 -11.86 1.52
CA LEU A 33 8.39 -12.12 2.67
C LEU A 33 7.22 -13.00 2.24
N PRO A 34 6.66 -13.80 3.16
CA PRO A 34 5.49 -14.60 2.88
C PRO A 34 4.24 -13.70 2.80
N VAL A 35 3.12 -14.25 2.32
CA VAL A 35 1.93 -13.45 1.99
C VAL A 35 1.25 -12.88 3.24
N GLU A 36 1.37 -13.57 4.37
CA GLU A 36 0.86 -13.16 5.68
C GLU A 36 1.51 -11.89 6.22
N ASP A 37 2.69 -11.52 5.72
CA ASP A 37 3.40 -10.29 6.08
C ASP A 37 3.05 -9.12 5.14
N ALA A 38 2.03 -9.26 4.29
CA ALA A 38 1.55 -8.17 3.45
C ALA A 38 0.99 -7.01 4.29
N THR A 39 1.23 -5.77 3.86
CA THR A 39 0.81 -4.55 4.60
C THR A 39 -0.01 -3.60 3.74
N TRP A 40 -0.90 -2.83 4.39
CA TRP A 40 -1.73 -1.81 3.73
C TRP A 40 -0.98 -0.48 3.60
N GLU A 41 -0.53 -0.18 2.39
CA GLU A 41 0.27 1.00 2.07
C GLU A 41 -0.50 2.02 1.23
N ASP A 42 -0.17 3.30 1.39
CA ASP A 42 -0.70 4.38 0.55
C ASP A 42 -0.23 4.17 -0.91
N SER A 43 -1.16 4.09 -1.85
CA SER A 43 -0.82 3.77 -3.25
C SER A 43 0.05 4.85 -3.89
N ALA A 44 -0.17 6.13 -3.55
CA ALA A 44 0.60 7.23 -4.10
C ALA A 44 2.04 7.21 -3.55
N PHE A 45 2.21 6.80 -2.30
CA PHE A 45 3.54 6.58 -1.73
C PHE A 45 4.28 5.43 -2.43
N ILE A 46 3.62 4.27 -2.60
CA ILE A 46 4.22 3.12 -3.28
C ILE A 46 4.65 3.46 -4.71
N GLN A 47 3.78 4.10 -5.49
CA GLN A 47 4.10 4.51 -6.86
C GLN A 47 5.24 5.53 -6.94
N LYS A 48 5.34 6.43 -5.96
CA LYS A 48 6.43 7.42 -5.89
C LYS A 48 7.76 6.78 -5.52
N VAL A 49 7.77 5.89 -4.55
CA VAL A 49 9.00 5.27 -4.00
C VAL A 49 9.50 4.14 -4.89
N PHE A 50 8.59 3.39 -5.51
CA PHE A 50 8.90 2.26 -6.39
C PHE A 50 8.37 2.54 -7.81
N PRO A 51 8.93 3.51 -8.55
CA PRO A 51 8.41 3.93 -9.85
C PRO A 51 8.48 2.85 -10.93
N ALA A 52 9.32 1.83 -10.74
CA ALA A 52 9.38 0.65 -11.62
C ALA A 52 8.25 -0.36 -11.36
N PHE A 53 7.64 -0.33 -10.18
CA PHE A 53 6.53 -1.20 -9.81
C PHE A 53 5.23 -0.67 -10.42
N ARG A 54 4.72 -1.37 -11.43
CA ARG A 54 3.48 -1.02 -12.15
C ARG A 54 2.36 -1.99 -11.75
N ALA A 55 1.42 -1.50 -10.94
CA ALA A 55 0.28 -2.24 -10.43
C ALA A 55 -1.05 -1.58 -10.81
#